data_AF-A0A060II66-F1
#
_entry.id   AF-A0A060II66-F1
#
_cell.length_a   1.000
_cell.length_b   1.000
_cell.length_c   1.000
_cell.angle_alpha   90.00
_cell.angle_beta   90.00
_cell.angle_gamma   90.00
#
_symmetry.space_group_name_H-M   'P 1'
#
loop_
_entity.id
_entity.type
_entity.pdbx_description
1 polymer ?
#
loop_
_entity_poly.entity_id
_entity_poly.type
_entity_poly.pdbx_seq_one_letter_code
_entity_poly.pdbx_strand_id
1 'polypeptide(L)'
;MKPSGQMTVSLTGELEQFVRDQVRTGAFASSSEYIRDLVRERYNQQRDRAEKLKALDEALARGIADAEAGRTMPLDVAFKRLREELGLLDQSAGK
;
A
#
# COMPACT_ATOMS: atom_id res chain seq x y z
N MET A 1 -2.98 4.50 26.41
CA MET A 1 -3.50 5.84 26.09
C MET A 1 -4.96 5.92 26.52
N LYS A 2 -5.34 6.88 27.36
CA LYS A 2 -6.76 7.16 27.64
C LYS A 2 -7.42 7.70 26.36
N PRO A 3 -8.62 7.26 25.97
CA PRO A 3 -9.34 7.87 24.84
C PRO A 3 -9.65 9.33 25.18
N SER A 4 -9.18 10.25 24.34
CA SER A 4 -9.27 11.71 24.55
C SER A 4 -10.55 12.34 23.99
N GLY A 5 -11.58 11.55 23.71
CA GLY A 5 -12.90 12.04 23.30
C GLY A 5 -13.88 10.89 23.05
N GLN A 6 -15.11 11.03 23.53
CA GLN A 6 -16.23 10.21 23.07
C GLN A 6 -16.83 10.87 21.84
N MET A 7 -17.14 10.08 20.81
CA MET A 7 -17.79 10.54 19.59
C MET A 7 -18.98 9.63 19.32
N THR A 8 -20.16 10.23 19.17
CA THR A 8 -21.37 9.53 18.72
C THR A 8 -21.44 9.64 17.20
N VAL A 9 -21.61 8.52 16.52
CA VAL A 9 -21.71 8.43 15.06
C VAL A 9 -22.99 7.69 14.70
N SER A 10 -23.73 8.25 13.75
CA SER A 10 -24.91 7.61 13.18
C SER A 10 -24.51 6.83 11.94
N LEU A 11 -24.92 5.56 11.86
CA LEU A 11 -24.70 4.70 10.71
C LEU A 11 -26.03 4.45 10.01
N THR A 12 -25.97 4.19 8.70
CA THR A 12 -27.10 3.59 8.00
C THR A 12 -27.31 2.16 8.52
N GLY A 13 -28.52 1.62 8.39
CA GLY A 13 -28.83 0.26 8.88
C GLY A 13 -27.93 -0.82 8.27
N GLU A 14 -27.53 -0.67 7.00
CA GLU A 14 -26.59 -1.57 6.32
C GLU A 14 -25.19 -1.53 6.97
N LEU A 15 -24.65 -0.34 7.22
CA LEU A 15 -23.34 -0.18 7.85
C LEU A 15 -23.35 -0.66 9.30
N GLU A 16 -24.43 -0.43 10.02
CA GLU A 16 -24.60 -0.96 11.38
C GLU A 16 -24.61 -2.49 11.39
N GLN A 17 -25.32 -3.11 10.44
CA GLN A 17 -25.34 -4.57 10.29
C GLN A 17 -23.96 -5.11 9.94
N PHE A 18 -23.26 -4.48 9.01
CA PHE A 18 -21.89 -4.84 8.66
C PHE A 18 -20.96 -4.81 9.87
N VAL A 19 -20.99 -3.74 10.68
CA VAL A 19 -20.18 -3.62 11.90
C VAL A 19 -20.52 -4.75 12.89
N ARG A 20 -21.80 -5.05 13.10
CA ARG A 20 -22.22 -6.16 13.97
C ARG A 20 -21.69 -7.50 13.48
N ASP A 21 -21.74 -7.75 12.18
CA ASP A 21 -21.26 -8.99 11.59
C ASP A 21 -19.75 -9.15 11.78
N GLN A 22 -18.97 -8.06 11.67
CA GLN A 22 -17.53 -8.07 11.93
C GLN A 22 -17.21 -8.38 13.39
N VAL A 23 -17.96 -7.83 14.35
CA VAL A 23 -17.82 -8.17 15.78
C VAL A 23 -18.16 -9.63 16.04
N ARG A 24 -19.20 -10.17 15.38
CA ARG A 24 -19.61 -11.58 15.53
C ARG A 24 -18.58 -12.58 15.03
N THR A 25 -17.63 -12.18 14.17
CA THR A 25 -16.50 -13.03 13.78
C THR A 25 -15.56 -13.36 14.95
N GLY A 26 -15.66 -12.61 16.05
CA GLY A 26 -14.81 -12.77 17.24
C GLY A 26 -13.48 -12.03 17.17
N ALA A 27 -13.16 -11.37 16.05
CA ALA A 27 -11.93 -10.58 15.91
C ALA A 27 -11.93 -9.26 16.72
N PHE A 28 -13.11 -8.77 17.12
CA PHE A 28 -13.30 -7.53 17.87
C PHE A 28 -14.25 -7.75 19.03
N ALA A 29 -13.97 -7.15 20.19
CA ALA A 29 -14.80 -7.29 21.39
C ALA A 29 -16.02 -6.35 21.38
N SER A 30 -16.02 -5.31 20.54
CA SER A 30 -17.14 -4.36 20.45
C SER A 30 -17.17 -3.58 19.12
N SER A 31 -18.34 -3.02 18.79
CA SER A 31 -18.50 -2.14 17.62
C SER A 31 -17.57 -0.92 17.71
N SER A 32 -17.38 -0.35 18.90
CA SER A 32 -16.48 0.79 19.11
C SER A 32 -15.01 0.43 18.94
N GLU A 33 -14.62 -0.83 19.16
CA GLU A 33 -13.27 -1.30 18.84
C GLU A 33 -13.07 -1.43 17.34
N TYR A 34 -14.01 -2.09 16.65
CA TYR A 34 -13.96 -2.22 15.19
C TYR A 34 -13.90 -0.85 14.49
N ILE A 35 -14.78 0.09 14.87
CA ILE A 35 -14.80 1.43 14.29
C ILE A 35 -13.49 2.18 14.57
N ARG A 36 -12.93 2.06 15.78
CA ARG A 36 -11.63 2.69 16.09
C ARG A 36 -10.52 2.15 15.22
N ASP A 37 -10.51 0.84 14.98
CA ASP A 37 -9.49 0.21 14.15
C ASP A 37 -9.63 0.64 12.68
N LEU A 38 -10.86 0.62 12.13
CA LEU A 38 -11.18 1.10 10.78
C LEU A 38 -10.75 2.56 10.57
N VAL A 39 -11.05 3.44 11.53
CA VAL A 39 -10.67 4.86 11.46
C VAL A 39 -9.14 5.01 11.54
N ARG A 40 -8.47 4.23 12.40
CA ARG A 40 -7.00 4.24 12.50
C ARG A 40 -6.35 3.77 11.21
N GLU A 41 -6.84 2.69 10.63
CA GLU A 41 -6.35 2.17 9.35
C GLU A 41 -6.48 3.26 8.27
N ARG A 42 -7.66 3.87 8.16
CA ARG A 42 -7.88 4.94 7.18
C ARG A 42 -7.02 6.17 7.45
N TYR A 43 -6.81 6.54 8.71
CA TYR A 43 -5.93 7.64 9.08
C TYR A 43 -4.49 7.39 8.63
N ASN A 44 -3.96 6.19 8.88
CA ASN A 44 -2.61 5.81 8.47
C ASN A 44 -2.49 5.76 6.94
N GLN A 45 -3.45 5.14 6.24
CA GLN A 45 -3.46 5.11 4.78
C GLN A 45 -3.43 6.52 4.16
N GLN A 46 -4.16 7.48 4.74
CA GLN A 46 -4.15 8.86 4.25
C GLN A 46 -2.81 9.56 4.49
N ARG A 47 -2.18 9.33 5.65
CA ARG A 47 -0.85 9.87 5.94
C ARG A 47 0.19 9.34 4.96
N ASP A 48 0.21 8.04 4.74
CA ASP A 48 1.19 7.38 3.87
C ASP A 48 1.00 7.77 2.41
N ARG A 49 -0.23 8.12 1.99
CA ARG A 49 -0.54 8.47 0.61
C ARG A 49 0.22 9.71 0.12
N ALA A 50 0.34 10.74 0.97
CA ALA A 50 1.03 11.97 0.59
C ALA A 50 2.52 11.73 0.34
N GLU A 51 3.17 10.95 1.21
CA GLU A 51 4.58 10.59 1.08
C GLU A 51 4.82 9.70 -0.15
N LYS A 52 3.95 8.72 -0.39
CA LYS A 52 4.02 7.86 -1.59
C LYS A 52 3.85 8.64 -2.89
N LEU A 53 2.93 9.61 -2.93
CA LEU A 53 2.74 10.48 -4.10
C LEU A 53 3.98 11.34 -4.35
N LYS A 54 4.54 11.96 -3.29
CA LYS A 54 5.76 12.74 -3.41
C LYS A 54 6.93 11.89 -3.93
N ALA A 55 7.11 10.68 -3.40
CA ALA A 55 8.16 9.77 -3.86
C ALA A 55 7.96 9.34 -5.33
N LEU A 56 6.71 9.16 -5.75
CA LEU A 56 6.38 8.86 -7.14
C LEU A 56 6.69 10.04 -8.07
N ASP A 57 6.29 11.25 -7.71
CA ASP A 57 6.57 12.47 -8.50
C ASP A 57 8.08 12.68 -8.67
N GLU A 58 8.86 12.49 -7.61
CA GLU A 58 10.33 12.56 -7.66
C GLU A 58 10.93 11.46 -8.55
N ALA A 59 10.41 10.23 -8.48
CA ALA A 59 10.87 9.13 -9.33
C ALA A 59 10.55 9.37 -10.81
N LEU A 60 9.36 9.90 -11.12
CA LEU A 60 8.96 10.25 -12.47
C LEU A 60 9.82 11.40 -13.02
N ALA A 61 10.04 12.46 -12.23
CA ALA A 61 10.89 13.57 -12.64
C ALA A 61 12.32 13.11 -12.97
N ARG A 62 12.90 12.23 -12.14
CA ARG A 62 14.20 11.60 -12.43
C ARG A 62 14.16 10.78 -13.71
N GLY A 63 13.17 9.91 -13.88
CA GLY A 63 13.03 9.06 -15.06
C GLY A 63 12.86 9.84 -16.36
N ILE A 64 12.10 10.94 -16.34
CA ILE A 64 11.97 11.85 -17.48
C ILE A 64 13.31 12.53 -17.80
N ALA A 65 14.01 13.05 -16.79
CA ALA A 65 15.31 13.67 -16.99
C ALA A 65 16.39 12.68 -17.50
N ASP A 66 16.31 11.42 -17.08
CA ASP A 66 17.15 10.33 -17.63
C ASP A 66 16.81 10.05 -19.10
N ALA A 67 15.53 10.01 -19.44
CA ALA A 67 15.06 9.81 -20.82
C ALA A 67 15.51 10.94 -21.75
N GLU A 68 15.32 12.19 -21.35
CA GLU A 68 15.74 13.38 -22.10
C GLU A 68 17.26 13.44 -22.29
N ALA A 69 18.02 12.98 -21.30
CA ALA A 69 19.48 12.91 -21.38
C ALA A 69 20.00 11.64 -22.10
N GLY A 70 19.12 10.80 -22.65
CA GLY A 70 19.50 9.56 -23.33
C GLY A 70 20.07 8.48 -22.41
N ARG A 71 19.88 8.57 -21.10
CA ARG A 71 20.28 7.55 -20.10
C ARG A 71 19.27 6.40 -20.04
N THR A 72 18.80 5.96 -21.20
CA THR A 72 17.88 4.83 -21.35
C THR A 72 18.62 3.65 -21.97
N MET A 73 18.04 2.46 -21.83
CA MET A 73 18.54 1.28 -22.52
C MET A 73 17.38 0.41 -22.99
N PRO A 74 17.57 -0.40 -24.04
CA PRO A 74 16.59 -1.38 -24.45
C PRO A 74 16.20 -2.34 -23.32
N LEU A 75 14.92 -2.69 -23.24
CA LEU A 75 14.35 -3.46 -22.13
C LEU A 75 14.95 -4.87 -22.02
N ASP A 76 15.22 -5.51 -23.15
CA ASP A 76 15.89 -6.81 -23.25
C ASP A 76 17.31 -6.77 -22.66
N VAL A 77 18.05 -5.69 -22.94
CA VAL A 77 19.39 -5.47 -22.40
C VAL A 77 19.32 -5.22 -20.89
N ALA A 78 18.35 -4.44 -20.41
CA ALA A 78 18.13 -4.20 -18.98
C ALA A 78 17.84 -5.51 -18.23
N PHE A 79 16.91 -6.33 -18.72
CA PHE A 79 16.59 -7.61 -18.08
C PHE A 79 17.74 -8.59 -18.11
N LYS A 80 18.52 -8.64 -19.20
CA LYS A 80 19.72 -9.48 -19.28
C LYS A 80 20.72 -9.10 -18.18
N ARG A 81 21.05 -7.81 -18.08
CA ARG A 81 21.97 -7.29 -17.05
C ARG A 81 21.47 -7.55 -15.63
N LEU A 82 20.18 -7.34 -15.37
CA LEU A 82 19.59 -7.57 -14.05
C LEU A 82 19.66 -9.05 -13.65
N ARG A 83 19.40 -9.97 -14.58
CA ARG A 83 19.53 -11.42 -14.31
C ARG A 83 20.98 -11.84 -14.07
N GLU A 84 21.92 -11.26 -14.81
CA GLU A 84 23.36 -11.46 -14.59
C GLU A 84 23.77 -10.98 -13.18
N GLU A 85 23.37 -9.78 -12.78
CA GLU A 85 23.67 -9.20 -11.47
C GLU A 85 23.05 -9.99 -10.31
N LEU A 86 21.81 -10.47 -10.48
CA LEU A 86 21.11 -11.29 -9.47
C LEU A 86 21.52 -12.77 -9.50
N GLY A 87 22.41 -13.19 -10.40
CA GLY A 87 22.82 -14.59 -10.52
C GLY A 87 21.71 -15.54 -10.97
N LEU A 88 20.69 -15.02 -11.66
CA LEU A 88 19.49 -15.76 -12.12
C LEU A 88 19.65 -16.33 -13.54
N LEU A 89 20.88 -16.43 -14.06
CA LEU A 89 21.13 -17.13 -15.31
C LEU A 89 20.85 -18.63 -15.11
N ASP A 90 19.80 -19.10 -15.77
CA ASP A 90 19.23 -20.42 -15.54
C ASP A 90 20.17 -21.57 -15.91
N GLN A 91 20.18 -22.59 -15.06
CA GLN A 91 20.81 -23.90 -15.26
C GLN A 91 19.96 -24.79 -16.20
N SER A 92 19.46 -24.23 -17.31
CA SER A 92 18.61 -24.95 -18.27
C SER A 92 19.23 -25.11 -19.65
N ALA A 93 20.54 -25.39 -19.69
CA ALA A 93 21.18 -26.05 -20.83
C ALA A 93 21.56 -27.48 -20.42
N GLY A 94 20.56 -28.36 -20.30
CA GLY A 94 20.76 -29.72 -19.80
C GLY A 94 19.55 -30.62 -19.99
N LYS A 95 19.12 -30.82 -21.25
CA LYS A 95 18.46 -32.06 -21.66
C LYS A 95 18.77 -32.38 -23.11
#